data_AF-A0A3A4AKJ9-F1
#
_entry.id   AF-A0A3A4AKJ9-F1
#
_cell.length_a   1.000
_cell.length_b   1.000
_cell.length_c   1.000
_cell.angle_alpha   90.00
_cell.angle_beta   90.00
_cell.angle_gamma   90.00
#
_symmetry.space_group_name_H-M   'P 1'
#
loop_
_entity.id
_entity.type
_entity.pdbx_description
1 polymer ?
#
loop_
_entity_poly.entity_id
_entity_poly.type
_entity_poly.pdbx_seq_one_letter_code
_entity_poly.pdbx_strand_id
1 'polypeptide(L)'
;MADLPEWASRPDPWLTRRMHHAARIARVEAEVTPAVVEAMAEYLRAVRAAVLPEVERAGGGGARVASGGVVPDLAGVWPDGGVWVDLVDALILPRLLAAWGEAFFRTARDAILSVERFREAYMSEIHDRLSPRKWPQVGVFEEVRYELLEAQQNGEDLEQMVARLGEVLDISAPSRALRARAAELRKIRDDPERPAWERARARAELRGIYDQLPDADRMWQPDARRIARTETMGALNGGAYAGAVAWSEASGEPMWRQWLATPEPDTRIRRSHRRADGQIRPELEPFDVGDAQLTFPGTPMGPAHEVINCRCTALYLDEDEAGEQFPEQIERAEQDLKAAREARDDKAVEDALRRLADLEDQYARFQASQAQRRPADAPASEEGGAPEDLTGLTDDDLAALYSRALNGGDDELARRAIEEMERRDAADHAPPADTPAEAPAEPEDGWGAWDAIEETDEDRRISDLIAQGWEYRDAYAEVHGLDPDALDREERRAAVNAQRREGESLDQVARRLYDEWVYVQYLEAEAATRGVLLNRAGVAAGIDPITLFSGPESRAKKYASEELRRWWSDHPRVPYLDFRADLLGRDSDRRAARRRRESSRGLEL
;
A
#
# COMPACT_ATOMS: atom_id res chain seq x y z
N MET A 1 -51.07 14.64 -19.79
CA MET A 1 -49.92 13.94 -19.19
C MET A 1 -48.91 13.82 -20.29
N ALA A 2 -47.79 14.55 -20.21
CA ALA A 2 -46.74 14.48 -21.23
C ALA A 2 -46.11 13.08 -21.20
N ASP A 3 -45.99 12.44 -22.37
CA ASP A 3 -45.33 11.15 -22.50
C ASP A 3 -43.87 11.30 -22.05
N LEU A 4 -43.53 10.59 -20.96
CA LEU A 4 -42.17 10.52 -20.49
C LEU A 4 -41.31 9.79 -21.55
N PRO A 5 -40.07 10.25 -21.79
CA PRO A 5 -39.19 9.63 -22.78
C PRO A 5 -38.93 8.15 -22.45
N GLU A 6 -38.71 7.34 -23.49
CA GLU A 6 -38.62 5.86 -23.42
C GLU A 6 -37.56 5.33 -22.44
N TRP A 7 -36.55 6.13 -22.08
CA TRP A 7 -35.57 5.77 -21.05
C TRP A 7 -36.16 5.80 -19.63
N ALA A 8 -37.20 6.60 -19.37
CA ALA A 8 -37.83 6.75 -18.06
C ALA A 8 -38.77 5.57 -17.72
N SER A 9 -39.17 4.78 -18.71
CA SER A 9 -39.95 3.54 -18.53
C SER A 9 -39.09 2.28 -18.44
N ARG A 10 -37.76 2.39 -18.62
CA ARG A 10 -36.84 1.26 -18.46
C ARG A 10 -36.61 0.98 -16.96
N PRO A 11 -36.70 -0.29 -16.51
CA PRO A 11 -36.32 -0.65 -15.16
C PRO A 11 -34.85 -0.29 -14.96
N ASP A 12 -34.57 0.51 -13.94
CA ASP A 12 -33.21 0.92 -13.66
C ASP A 12 -32.45 -0.24 -12.98
N PRO A 13 -31.44 -0.83 -13.65
CA PRO A 13 -30.74 -2.00 -13.13
C PRO A 13 -29.87 -1.69 -11.90
N TRP A 14 -29.64 -0.41 -11.60
CA TRP A 14 -28.84 0.08 -10.50
C TRP A 14 -29.66 0.67 -9.36
N LEU A 15 -31.00 0.67 -9.46
CA LEU A 15 -31.89 1.29 -8.48
C LEU A 15 -31.59 0.80 -7.06
N THR A 16 -31.48 -0.51 -6.87
CA THR A 16 -31.15 -1.12 -5.58
C THR A 16 -29.81 -0.63 -5.04
N ARG A 17 -28.75 -0.60 -5.87
CA ARG A 17 -27.44 -0.08 -5.45
C ARG A 17 -27.53 1.40 -5.06
N ARG A 18 -28.18 2.24 -5.87
CA ARG A 18 -28.35 3.66 -5.56
C ARG A 18 -29.16 3.89 -4.28
N MET A 19 -30.21 3.11 -4.04
CA MET A 19 -30.95 3.17 -2.78
C MET A 19 -30.07 2.80 -1.57
N HIS A 20 -29.22 1.78 -1.70
CA HIS A 20 -28.25 1.44 -0.65
C HIS A 20 -27.21 2.54 -0.42
N HIS A 21 -26.70 3.16 -1.49
CA HIS A 21 -25.76 4.29 -1.38
C HIS A 21 -26.43 5.51 -0.73
N ALA A 22 -27.65 5.88 -1.14
CA ALA A 22 -28.40 6.99 -0.56
C ALA A 22 -28.70 6.77 0.93
N ALA A 23 -29.11 5.56 1.31
CA ALA A 23 -29.33 5.20 2.72
C ALA A 23 -28.02 5.28 3.54
N ARG A 24 -26.88 4.96 2.94
CA ARG A 24 -25.56 5.05 3.59
C ARG A 24 -25.14 6.50 3.79
N ILE A 25 -25.30 7.35 2.78
CA ILE A 25 -25.03 8.79 2.87
C ILE A 25 -25.87 9.39 4.01
N ALA A 26 -27.19 9.12 4.03
CA ALA A 26 -28.08 9.62 5.06
C ALA A 26 -27.67 9.18 6.49
N ARG A 27 -27.14 7.96 6.64
CA ARG A 27 -26.61 7.48 7.94
C ARG A 27 -25.34 8.25 8.35
N VAL A 28 -24.40 8.44 7.42
CA VAL A 28 -23.16 9.20 7.70
C VAL A 28 -23.48 10.66 8.00
N GLU A 29 -24.39 11.27 7.25
CA GLU A 29 -24.88 12.63 7.53
C GLU A 29 -25.46 12.74 8.94
N ALA A 30 -26.22 11.75 9.41
CA ALA A 30 -26.76 11.72 10.76
C ALA A 30 -25.68 11.64 11.87
N GLU A 31 -24.49 11.13 11.56
CA GLU A 31 -23.35 11.03 12.48
C GLU A 31 -22.45 12.26 12.43
N VAL A 32 -22.23 12.84 11.23
CA VAL A 32 -21.36 14.00 11.01
C VAL A 32 -22.06 15.31 11.32
N THR A 33 -23.36 15.45 11.01
CA THR A 33 -24.11 16.70 11.22
C THR A 33 -24.07 17.17 12.69
N PRO A 34 -24.29 16.32 13.70
CA PRO A 34 -24.17 16.73 15.10
C PRO A 34 -22.76 17.25 15.44
N ALA A 35 -21.72 16.66 14.86
CA ALA A 35 -20.33 17.07 15.06
C ALA A 35 -20.04 18.46 14.49
N VAL A 36 -20.56 18.73 13.29
CA VAL A 36 -20.46 20.05 12.65
C VAL A 36 -21.21 21.09 13.47
N VAL A 37 -22.43 20.77 13.93
CA VAL A 37 -23.22 21.66 14.79
C VAL A 37 -22.51 21.93 16.12
N GLU A 38 -21.87 20.91 16.71
CA GLU A 38 -21.07 21.04 17.93
C GLU A 38 -19.86 21.95 17.73
N ALA A 39 -19.08 21.73 16.66
CA ALA A 39 -17.96 22.57 16.29
C ALA A 39 -18.38 24.02 16.04
N MET A 40 -19.48 24.24 15.32
CA MET A 40 -20.06 25.58 15.12
C MET A 40 -20.48 26.22 16.44
N ALA A 41 -21.08 25.46 17.36
CA ALA A 41 -21.51 25.97 18.66
C ALA A 41 -20.33 26.31 19.58
N GLU A 42 -19.23 25.56 19.52
CA GLU A 42 -17.97 25.88 20.21
C GLU A 42 -17.32 27.12 19.62
N TYR A 43 -17.22 27.21 18.29
CA TYR A 43 -16.65 28.37 17.61
C TYR A 43 -17.46 29.64 17.91
N LEU A 44 -18.80 29.58 17.84
CA LEU A 44 -19.67 30.70 18.22
C LEU A 44 -19.53 31.09 19.70
N ARG A 45 -19.23 30.13 20.59
CA ARG A 45 -18.91 30.44 22.00
C ARG A 45 -17.58 31.17 22.14
N ALA A 46 -16.55 30.77 21.39
CA ALA A 46 -15.27 31.47 21.35
C ALA A 46 -15.43 32.89 20.79
N VAL A 47 -16.14 33.05 19.67
CA VAL A 47 -16.49 34.35 19.09
C VAL A 47 -17.23 35.21 20.10
N ARG A 48 -18.27 34.67 20.77
CA ARG A 48 -19.03 35.41 21.78
C ARG A 48 -18.15 35.84 22.95
N ALA A 49 -17.26 34.97 23.44
CA ALA A 49 -16.36 35.28 24.54
C ALA A 49 -15.36 36.39 24.18
N ALA A 50 -14.91 36.44 22.92
CA ALA A 50 -14.00 37.48 22.45
C ALA A 50 -14.72 38.81 22.18
N VAL A 51 -15.87 38.77 21.49
CA VAL A 51 -16.59 39.96 21.00
C VAL A 51 -17.43 40.65 22.09
N LEU A 52 -18.11 39.89 22.96
CA LEU A 52 -19.07 40.47 23.90
C LEU A 52 -18.45 41.48 24.89
N PRO A 53 -17.25 41.23 25.46
CA PRO A 53 -16.57 42.22 26.32
C PRO A 53 -16.23 43.53 25.60
N GLU A 54 -15.90 43.48 24.31
CA GLU A 54 -15.63 44.68 23.49
C GLU A 54 -16.90 45.49 23.27
N VAL A 55 -18.00 44.82 22.93
CA VAL A 55 -19.31 45.44 22.72
C VAL A 55 -19.83 46.09 24.01
N GLU A 56 -19.61 45.44 25.16
CA GLU A 56 -19.92 46.01 26.48
C GLU A 56 -19.05 47.23 26.80
N ARG A 57 -17.73 47.18 26.51
CA ARG A 57 -16.81 48.32 26.68
C ARG A 57 -17.13 49.49 25.75
N ALA A 58 -17.67 49.22 24.56
CA ALA A 58 -18.16 50.24 23.63
C ALA A 58 -19.51 50.87 24.05
N GLY A 59 -20.07 50.52 25.22
CA GLY A 59 -21.29 51.12 25.77
C GLY A 59 -22.60 50.40 25.39
N GLY A 60 -22.53 49.19 24.83
CA GLY A 60 -23.68 48.38 24.40
C GLY A 60 -24.46 47.69 25.51
N GLY A 61 -24.28 48.08 26.77
CA GLY A 61 -25.00 47.51 27.92
C GLY A 61 -26.46 47.95 27.99
N GLY A 62 -27.33 47.38 27.14
CA GLY A 62 -28.77 47.30 27.42
C GLY A 62 -29.73 48.16 26.59
N ALA A 63 -29.31 48.83 25.52
CA ALA A 63 -30.24 49.57 24.65
C ALA A 63 -30.08 49.17 23.18
N ARG A 64 -31.22 48.97 22.50
CA ARG A 64 -31.33 48.80 21.05
C ARG A 64 -30.30 49.67 20.34
N VAL A 65 -29.41 49.05 19.55
CA VAL A 65 -28.52 49.77 18.65
C VAL A 65 -29.42 50.54 17.68
N ALA A 66 -29.67 51.81 17.98
CA ALA A 66 -30.28 52.73 17.04
C ALA A 66 -29.34 52.81 15.83
N SER A 67 -29.93 52.86 14.63
CA SER A 67 -29.32 52.73 13.31
C SER A 67 -28.32 53.84 12.95
N GLY A 68 -27.31 54.07 13.79
CA GLY A 68 -26.28 55.10 13.62
C GLY A 68 -25.17 55.11 14.69
N GLY A 69 -25.02 54.08 15.51
CA GLY A 69 -23.91 53.95 16.46
C GLY A 69 -22.63 53.42 15.79
N VAL A 70 -21.47 53.88 16.25
CA VAL A 70 -20.13 53.45 15.82
C VAL A 70 -20.03 51.93 15.90
N VAL A 71 -19.79 51.27 14.76
CA VAL A 71 -19.53 49.83 14.69
C VAL A 71 -18.19 49.57 15.39
N PRO A 72 -18.12 48.72 16.43
CA PRO A 72 -16.85 48.37 17.05
C PRO A 72 -15.92 47.74 16.00
N ASP A 73 -14.65 48.11 16.00
CA ASP A 73 -13.64 47.44 15.18
C ASP A 73 -13.35 46.06 15.80
N LEU A 74 -13.78 45.01 15.12
CA LEU A 74 -13.68 43.62 15.58
C LEU A 74 -12.54 42.85 14.91
N ALA A 75 -11.79 43.46 13.99
CA ALA A 75 -10.80 42.78 13.16
C ALA A 75 -9.66 42.15 13.98
N GLY A 76 -9.34 42.71 15.15
CA GLY A 76 -8.28 42.20 16.05
C GLY A 76 -8.78 41.32 17.21
N VAL A 77 -10.09 41.06 17.30
CA VAL A 77 -10.70 40.36 18.44
C VAL A 77 -11.40 39.07 18.02
N TRP A 78 -11.63 38.88 16.72
CA TRP A 78 -12.17 37.63 16.20
C TRP A 78 -11.19 36.47 16.45
N PRO A 79 -11.67 35.28 16.87
CA PRO A 79 -10.81 34.09 16.97
C PRO A 79 -10.14 33.80 15.64
N ASP A 80 -8.85 33.48 15.64
CA ASP A 80 -8.15 33.12 14.42
C ASP A 80 -8.74 31.86 13.76
N GLY A 81 -8.41 31.63 12.48
CA GLY A 81 -8.86 30.47 11.74
C GLY A 81 -8.38 29.14 12.33
N GLY A 82 -7.29 29.14 13.10
CA GLY A 82 -6.74 27.96 13.78
C GLY A 82 -7.73 27.36 14.78
N VAL A 83 -8.49 28.18 15.50
CA VAL A 83 -9.54 27.70 16.41
C VAL A 83 -10.61 26.87 15.68
N TRP A 84 -10.95 27.25 14.45
CA TRP A 84 -11.88 26.45 13.64
C TRP A 84 -11.24 25.16 13.15
N VAL A 85 -9.99 25.22 12.68
CA VAL A 85 -9.23 24.04 12.24
C VAL A 85 -9.10 23.01 13.38
N ASP A 86 -8.75 23.45 14.59
CA ASP A 86 -8.67 22.59 15.77
C ASP A 86 -10.01 21.90 16.09
N LEU A 87 -11.13 22.60 15.92
CA LEU A 87 -12.46 22.03 16.12
C LEU A 87 -12.85 21.05 15.01
N VAL A 88 -12.44 21.32 13.77
CA VAL A 88 -12.60 20.37 12.65
C VAL A 88 -11.82 19.09 12.95
N ASP A 89 -10.55 19.19 13.34
CA ASP A 89 -9.69 18.05 13.63
C ASP A 89 -10.15 17.25 14.85
N ALA A 90 -10.66 17.92 15.89
CA ALA A 90 -11.12 17.25 17.10
C ALA A 90 -12.51 16.61 16.97
N LEU A 91 -13.44 17.24 16.23
CA LEU A 91 -14.86 16.86 16.26
C LEU A 91 -15.34 16.28 14.94
N ILE A 92 -14.94 16.83 13.80
CA ILE A 92 -15.51 16.50 12.49
C ILE A 92 -14.68 15.41 11.79
N LEU A 93 -13.37 15.63 11.67
CA LEU A 93 -12.46 14.78 10.93
C LEU A 93 -12.46 13.31 11.41
N PRO A 94 -12.47 12.99 12.73
CA PRO A 94 -12.47 11.60 13.18
C PRO A 94 -13.72 10.82 12.75
N ARG A 95 -14.88 11.49 12.70
CA ARG A 95 -16.15 10.88 12.27
C ARG A 95 -16.18 10.68 10.76
N LEU A 96 -15.66 11.64 10.00
CA LEU A 96 -15.48 11.50 8.55
C LEU A 96 -14.51 10.37 8.21
N LEU A 97 -13.35 10.31 8.86
CA LEU A 97 -12.36 9.25 8.65
C LEU A 97 -12.90 7.87 8.99
N ALA A 98 -13.67 7.73 10.08
CA ALA A 98 -14.32 6.47 10.41
C ALA A 98 -15.34 6.02 9.35
N ALA A 99 -16.20 6.94 8.90
CA ALA A 99 -17.21 6.64 7.88
C ALA A 99 -16.58 6.32 6.52
N TRP A 100 -15.58 7.11 6.11
CA TRP A 100 -14.83 6.90 4.88
C TRP A 100 -14.04 5.60 4.95
N GLY A 101 -13.31 5.34 6.04
CA GLY A 101 -12.54 4.11 6.23
C GLY A 101 -13.41 2.86 6.14
N GLU A 102 -14.56 2.83 6.83
CA GLU A 102 -15.51 1.70 6.75
C GLU A 102 -16.00 1.47 5.31
N ALA A 103 -16.25 2.54 4.54
CA ALA A 103 -16.67 2.44 3.15
C ALA A 103 -15.54 2.02 2.21
N PHE A 104 -14.35 2.60 2.39
CA PHE A 104 -13.14 2.34 1.63
C PHE A 104 -12.72 0.88 1.79
N PHE A 105 -12.51 0.39 3.01
CA PHE A 105 -12.07 -0.99 3.24
C PHE A 105 -13.07 -2.03 2.75
N ARG A 106 -14.39 -1.77 2.85
CA ARG A 106 -15.40 -2.68 2.26
C ARG A 106 -15.29 -2.72 0.74
N THR A 107 -15.21 -1.56 0.11
CA THR A 107 -15.11 -1.45 -1.36
C THR A 107 -13.80 -2.04 -1.86
N ALA A 108 -12.70 -1.80 -1.16
CA ALA A 108 -11.40 -2.38 -1.45
C ALA A 108 -11.41 -3.91 -1.35
N ARG A 109 -12.14 -4.52 -0.42
CA ARG A 109 -12.25 -6.00 -0.35
C ARG A 109 -13.04 -6.61 -1.51
N ASP A 110 -14.07 -5.91 -1.99
CA ASP A 110 -14.95 -6.41 -3.04
C ASP A 110 -14.46 -6.03 -4.46
N ALA A 111 -13.49 -5.12 -4.57
CA ALA A 111 -12.96 -4.66 -5.85
C ALA A 111 -12.13 -5.76 -6.52
N ILE A 112 -12.45 -6.06 -7.78
CA ILE A 112 -11.72 -7.02 -8.62
C ILE A 112 -10.25 -6.61 -8.77
N LEU A 113 -10.01 -5.30 -8.89
CA LEU A 113 -8.69 -4.65 -8.98
C LEU A 113 -8.34 -3.99 -7.64
N SER A 114 -8.26 -4.80 -6.58
CA SER A 114 -7.83 -4.33 -5.26
C SER A 114 -6.35 -4.60 -5.06
N VAL A 115 -5.58 -3.57 -4.72
CA VAL A 115 -4.17 -3.68 -4.32
C VAL A 115 -4.01 -4.68 -3.16
N GLU A 116 -4.98 -4.79 -2.26
CA GLU A 116 -4.96 -5.72 -1.14
C GLU A 116 -4.92 -7.19 -1.60
N ARG A 117 -5.66 -7.53 -2.66
CA ARG A 117 -5.64 -8.89 -3.23
C ARG A 117 -4.27 -9.23 -3.81
N PHE A 118 -3.67 -8.29 -4.53
CA PHE A 118 -2.34 -8.48 -5.13
C PHE A 118 -1.24 -8.55 -4.08
N ARG A 119 -1.41 -7.82 -2.98
CA ARG A 119 -0.52 -7.85 -1.82
C ARG A 119 -0.59 -9.19 -1.08
N GLU A 120 -1.79 -9.75 -0.88
CA GLU A 120 -1.97 -11.09 -0.33
C GLU A 120 -1.37 -12.16 -1.23
N ALA A 121 -1.60 -12.07 -2.55
CA ALA A 121 -0.99 -12.94 -3.54
C ALA A 121 0.54 -12.88 -3.47
N TYR A 122 1.11 -11.68 -3.47
CA TYR A 122 2.55 -11.47 -3.32
C TYR A 122 3.10 -12.14 -2.05
N MET A 123 2.46 -11.92 -0.90
CA MET A 123 2.90 -12.52 0.35
C MET A 123 2.85 -14.04 0.25
N SER A 124 1.78 -14.61 -0.33
CA SER A 124 1.65 -16.07 -0.52
C SER A 124 2.70 -16.69 -1.45
N GLU A 125 3.22 -15.92 -2.40
CA GLU A 125 4.15 -16.38 -3.44
C GLU A 125 5.63 -16.20 -3.05
N ILE A 126 5.93 -15.31 -2.10
CA ILE A 126 7.30 -15.14 -1.63
C ILE A 126 7.83 -16.41 -0.93
N HIS A 127 9.06 -16.76 -1.30
CA HIS A 127 9.83 -17.87 -0.73
C HIS A 127 10.56 -17.45 0.56
N ASP A 128 10.94 -18.44 1.36
CA ASP A 128 11.76 -18.22 2.56
C ASP A 128 13.11 -17.60 2.21
N ARG A 129 13.33 -16.40 2.73
CA ARG A 129 14.54 -15.60 2.55
C ARG A 129 15.28 -15.30 3.86
N LEU A 130 14.92 -16.01 4.94
CA LEU A 130 15.63 -15.89 6.21
C LEU A 130 16.92 -16.70 6.18
N SER A 131 18.00 -16.09 6.67
CA SER A 131 19.28 -16.79 6.79
C SER A 131 19.13 -17.97 7.75
N PRO A 132 19.33 -19.22 7.30
CA PRO A 132 19.15 -20.41 8.13
C PRO A 132 20.27 -20.57 9.16
N ARG A 133 21.41 -19.92 8.93
CA ARG A 133 22.47 -19.78 9.94
C ARG A 133 22.00 -19.00 11.17
N LYS A 134 21.10 -18.05 10.96
CA LYS A 134 20.55 -17.20 12.02
C LYS A 134 19.23 -17.74 12.56
N TRP A 135 18.43 -18.32 11.68
CA TRP A 135 17.10 -18.89 11.95
C TRP A 135 17.11 -20.37 11.59
N PRO A 136 17.74 -21.23 12.41
CA PRO A 136 17.89 -22.65 12.10
C PRO A 136 16.59 -23.44 12.20
N GLN A 137 15.53 -22.85 12.76
CA GLN A 137 14.22 -23.49 12.85
C GLN A 137 13.52 -23.43 11.49
N VAL A 138 12.97 -24.57 11.07
CA VAL A 138 12.23 -24.67 9.79
C VAL A 138 10.87 -23.99 9.92
N GLY A 139 10.46 -23.23 8.91
CA GLY A 139 9.15 -22.59 8.84
C GLY A 139 9.04 -21.28 9.62
N VAL A 140 10.15 -20.72 10.10
CA VAL A 140 10.18 -19.40 10.76
C VAL A 140 9.62 -18.33 9.82
N PHE A 141 10.01 -18.35 8.55
CA PHE A 141 9.52 -17.40 7.58
C PHE A 141 8.00 -17.50 7.38
N GLU A 142 7.46 -18.72 7.36
CA GLU A 142 6.04 -18.96 7.21
C GLU A 142 5.22 -18.40 8.36
N GLU A 143 5.72 -18.58 9.58
CA GLU A 143 5.12 -18.03 10.79
C GLU A 143 5.17 -16.49 10.77
N VAL A 144 6.35 -15.91 10.52
CA VAL A 144 6.53 -14.46 10.34
C VAL A 144 5.61 -13.90 9.28
N ARG A 145 5.52 -14.56 8.12
CA ARG A 145 4.71 -14.13 6.98
C ARG A 145 3.25 -14.00 7.35
N TYR A 146 2.70 -15.01 8.03
CA TYR A 146 1.32 -14.99 8.50
C TYR A 146 1.08 -13.82 9.45
N GLU A 147 1.96 -13.64 10.43
CA GLU A 147 1.85 -12.59 11.45
C GLU A 147 1.96 -11.18 10.85
N LEU A 148 2.84 -10.99 9.86
CA LEU A 148 2.98 -9.71 9.15
C LEU A 148 1.78 -9.42 8.26
N LEU A 149 1.23 -10.42 7.57
CA LEU A 149 0.02 -10.24 6.76
C LEU A 149 -1.17 -9.85 7.63
N GLU A 150 -1.37 -10.52 8.77
CA GLU A 150 -2.42 -10.19 9.73
C GLU A 150 -2.22 -8.77 10.30
N ALA A 151 -1.00 -8.44 10.73
CA ALA A 151 -0.67 -7.12 11.25
C ALA A 151 -0.97 -6.02 10.22
N GLN A 152 -0.65 -6.28 8.94
CA GLN A 152 -0.89 -5.34 7.86
C GLN A 152 -2.38 -5.18 7.52
N GLN A 153 -3.17 -6.26 7.61
CA GLN A 153 -4.64 -6.21 7.47
C GLN A 153 -5.30 -5.43 8.63
N ASN A 154 -4.69 -5.46 9.81
CA ASN A 154 -5.12 -4.69 10.98
C ASN A 154 -4.64 -3.23 10.98
N GLY A 155 -3.82 -2.84 10.00
CA GLY A 155 -3.24 -1.49 9.94
C GLY A 155 -2.23 -1.21 11.05
N GLU A 156 -1.55 -2.25 11.56
CA GLU A 156 -0.47 -2.09 12.52
C GLU A 156 0.72 -1.36 11.91
N ASP A 157 1.40 -0.54 12.71
CA ASP A 157 2.64 0.13 12.32
C ASP A 157 3.86 -0.81 12.43
N LEU A 158 5.01 -0.33 11.96
CA LEU A 158 6.24 -1.12 11.97
C LEU A 158 6.70 -1.48 13.39
N GLU A 159 6.49 -0.63 14.40
CA GLU A 159 6.93 -0.93 15.77
C GLU A 159 6.07 -2.01 16.40
N GLN A 160 4.76 -1.99 16.13
CA GLN A 160 3.83 -3.04 16.49
C GLN A 160 4.20 -4.37 15.84
N MET A 161 4.47 -4.37 14.52
CA MET A 161 4.96 -5.54 13.80
C MET A 161 6.27 -6.09 14.38
N VAL A 162 7.22 -5.21 14.73
CA VAL A 162 8.49 -5.61 15.36
C VAL A 162 8.24 -6.28 16.71
N ALA A 163 7.39 -5.70 17.56
CA ALA A 163 7.06 -6.29 18.86
C ALA A 163 6.40 -7.67 18.69
N ARG A 164 5.47 -7.78 17.74
CA ARG A 164 4.78 -9.02 17.39
C ARG A 164 5.75 -10.12 16.97
N LEU A 165 6.65 -9.83 16.02
CA LEU A 165 7.70 -10.77 15.64
C LEU A 165 8.62 -11.13 16.81
N GLY A 166 8.92 -10.17 17.68
CA GLY A 166 9.68 -10.40 18.90
C GLY A 166 9.03 -11.43 19.83
N GLU A 167 7.70 -11.45 19.91
CA GLU A 167 6.93 -12.40 20.73
C GLU A 167 6.81 -13.76 20.06
N VAL A 168 6.40 -13.78 18.79
CA VAL A 168 6.19 -15.00 17.99
C VAL A 168 7.47 -15.82 17.90
N LEU A 169 8.58 -15.17 17.60
CA LEU A 169 9.88 -15.82 17.48
C LEU A 169 10.55 -16.10 18.85
N ASP A 170 9.91 -15.70 19.94
CA ASP A 170 10.42 -15.74 21.32
C ASP A 170 11.78 -15.05 21.55
N ILE A 171 12.25 -14.26 20.58
CA ILE A 171 13.54 -13.53 20.64
C ILE A 171 13.50 -12.35 21.62
N SER A 172 12.31 -11.84 21.94
CA SER A 172 12.11 -10.78 22.93
C SER A 172 12.09 -11.28 24.38
N ALA A 173 12.19 -12.59 24.62
CA ALA A 173 12.05 -13.18 25.96
C ALA A 173 12.92 -12.52 27.05
N PRO A 174 14.21 -12.20 26.80
CA PRO A 174 15.04 -11.50 27.79
C PRO A 174 14.48 -10.11 28.15
N SER A 175 14.13 -9.30 27.15
CA SER A 175 13.52 -7.98 27.37
C SER A 175 12.17 -8.09 28.08
N ARG A 176 11.32 -9.07 27.72
CA ARG A 176 10.04 -9.32 28.37
C ARG A 176 10.21 -9.71 29.83
N ALA A 177 11.18 -10.56 30.16
CA ALA A 177 11.49 -10.94 31.54
C ALA A 177 11.92 -9.72 32.38
N LEU A 178 12.77 -8.85 31.82
CA LEU A 178 13.18 -7.59 32.45
C LEU A 178 11.99 -6.65 32.67
N ARG A 179 11.13 -6.45 31.67
CA ARG A 179 9.92 -5.61 31.78
C ARG A 179 8.93 -6.15 32.80
N ALA A 180 8.71 -7.47 32.82
CA ALA A 180 7.85 -8.13 33.81
C ALA A 180 8.38 -7.92 35.23
N ARG A 181 9.71 -8.10 35.43
CA ARG A 181 10.34 -7.83 36.73
C ARG A 181 10.23 -6.35 37.12
N ALA A 182 10.43 -5.44 36.19
CA ALA A 182 10.25 -4.01 36.44
C ALA A 182 8.80 -3.67 36.83
N ALA A 183 7.80 -4.27 36.19
CA ALA A 183 6.40 -4.08 36.55
C ALA A 183 6.11 -4.50 38.00
N GLU A 184 6.62 -5.66 38.44
CA GLU A 184 6.50 -6.10 39.83
C GLU A 184 7.21 -5.17 40.82
N LEU A 185 8.40 -4.67 40.46
CA LEU A 185 9.14 -3.74 41.32
C LEU A 185 8.47 -2.36 41.41
N ARG A 186 7.79 -1.90 40.36
CA ARG A 186 6.99 -0.66 40.41
C ARG A 186 5.84 -0.80 41.41
N LYS A 187 5.13 -1.93 41.42
CA LYS A 187 4.08 -2.21 42.43
C LYS A 187 4.65 -2.11 43.85
N ILE A 188 5.83 -2.68 44.11
CA ILE A 188 6.49 -2.60 45.43
C ILE A 188 6.93 -1.16 45.76
N ARG A 189 7.53 -0.45 44.79
CA ARG A 189 7.99 0.93 44.95
C ARG A 189 6.85 1.89 45.29
N ASP A 190 5.69 1.71 44.65
CA ASP A 190 4.56 2.63 44.70
C ASP A 190 3.59 2.32 45.86
N ASP A 191 3.73 1.16 46.52
CA ASP A 191 2.92 0.77 47.67
C ASP A 191 3.35 1.51 48.96
N PRO A 192 2.52 2.43 49.50
CA PRO A 192 2.85 3.20 50.69
C PRO A 192 2.90 2.35 51.96
N GLU A 193 2.22 1.19 51.99
CA GLU A 193 2.19 0.27 53.14
C GLU A 193 3.48 -0.55 53.28
N ARG A 194 4.32 -0.58 52.24
CA ARG A 194 5.61 -1.29 52.26
C ARG A 194 6.65 -0.58 53.11
N PRO A 195 7.55 -1.30 53.78
CA PRO A 195 8.69 -0.69 54.47
C PRO A 195 9.58 0.15 53.53
N ALA A 196 10.10 1.27 54.04
CA ALA A 196 10.93 2.19 53.27
C ALA A 196 12.19 1.54 52.64
N TRP A 197 12.78 0.55 53.31
CA TRP A 197 13.94 -0.18 52.81
C TRP A 197 13.59 -1.10 51.64
N GLU A 198 12.39 -1.69 51.62
CA GLU A 198 11.89 -2.55 50.55
C GLU A 198 11.62 -1.71 49.30
N ARG A 199 10.98 -0.54 49.47
CA ARG A 199 10.83 0.46 48.40
C ARG A 199 12.16 1.00 47.89
N ALA A 200 13.15 1.20 48.76
CA ALA A 200 14.49 1.65 48.37
C ALA A 200 15.24 0.59 47.56
N ARG A 201 15.14 -0.68 47.97
CA ARG A 201 15.66 -1.82 47.20
C ARG A 201 14.99 -1.93 45.84
N ALA A 202 13.66 -1.81 45.78
CA ALA A 202 12.92 -1.85 44.52
C ALA A 202 13.34 -0.73 43.56
N ARG A 203 13.59 0.48 44.07
CA ARG A 203 14.16 1.60 43.27
C ARG A 203 15.56 1.30 42.74
N ALA A 204 16.42 0.69 43.55
CA ALA A 204 17.77 0.33 43.13
C ALA A 204 17.76 -0.75 42.04
N GLU A 205 16.92 -1.77 42.21
CA GLU A 205 16.77 -2.85 41.23
C GLU A 205 16.13 -2.37 39.92
N LEU A 206 15.13 -1.48 39.99
CA LEU A 206 14.54 -0.84 38.81
C LEU A 206 15.57 -0.10 37.97
N ARG A 207 16.49 0.64 38.60
CA ARG A 207 17.59 1.31 37.88
C ARG A 207 18.46 0.29 37.13
N GLY A 208 18.90 -0.77 37.81
CA GLY A 208 19.70 -1.82 37.17
C GLY A 208 18.99 -2.53 36.02
N ILE A 209 17.66 -2.66 36.07
CA ILE A 209 16.87 -3.19 34.94
C ILE A 209 16.83 -2.19 33.78
N TYR A 210 16.59 -0.91 34.05
CA TYR A 210 16.59 0.10 33.00
C TYR A 210 17.96 0.26 32.33
N ASP A 211 19.04 0.01 33.06
CA ASP A 211 20.40 0.00 32.50
C ASP A 211 20.61 -1.21 31.55
N GLN A 212 19.97 -2.35 31.81
CA GLN A 212 20.10 -3.58 31.00
C GLN A 212 19.13 -3.63 29.81
N LEU A 213 17.98 -2.99 29.92
CA LEU A 213 16.89 -3.10 28.93
C LEU A 213 17.30 -2.67 27.51
N PRO A 214 18.07 -1.58 27.29
CA PRO A 214 18.52 -1.19 25.96
C PRO A 214 19.37 -2.25 25.28
N ASP A 215 20.28 -2.90 26.01
CA ASP A 215 21.13 -3.95 25.44
C ASP A 215 20.32 -5.20 25.13
N ALA A 216 19.37 -5.57 26.01
CA ALA A 216 18.44 -6.66 25.74
C ALA A 216 17.59 -6.39 24.48
N ASP A 217 17.12 -5.17 24.28
CA ASP A 217 16.35 -4.77 23.10
C ASP A 217 17.19 -4.75 21.81
N ARG A 218 18.44 -4.26 21.88
CA ARG A 218 19.38 -4.24 20.76
C ARG A 218 19.72 -5.63 20.22
N MET A 219 19.58 -6.68 21.03
CA MET A 219 19.87 -8.05 20.62
C MET A 219 18.85 -8.63 19.63
N TRP A 220 17.60 -8.13 19.61
CA TRP A 220 16.53 -8.74 18.81
C TRP A 220 15.79 -7.74 17.90
N GLN A 221 15.62 -6.49 18.33
CA GLN A 221 14.86 -5.49 17.55
C GLN A 221 15.40 -5.27 16.14
N PRO A 222 16.73 -5.20 15.91
CA PRO A 222 17.26 -4.99 14.55
C PRO A 222 16.86 -6.10 13.58
N ASP A 223 16.80 -7.34 14.04
CA ASP A 223 16.44 -8.47 13.21
C ASP A 223 14.95 -8.52 12.94
N ALA A 224 14.12 -8.38 13.98
CA ALA A 224 12.67 -8.26 13.82
C ALA A 224 12.30 -7.09 12.88
N ARG A 225 12.96 -5.94 13.04
CA ARG A 225 12.74 -4.76 12.20
C ARG A 225 13.20 -4.97 10.76
N ARG A 226 14.31 -5.66 10.54
CA ARG A 226 14.78 -6.02 9.19
C ARG A 226 13.76 -6.90 8.49
N ILE A 227 13.28 -7.93 9.18
CA ILE A 227 12.26 -8.85 8.66
C ILE A 227 10.99 -8.09 8.36
N ALA A 228 10.37 -7.46 9.36
CA ALA A 228 9.12 -6.72 9.21
C ALA A 228 9.20 -5.68 8.07
N ARG A 229 10.27 -4.87 8.02
CA ARG A 229 10.41 -3.88 6.95
C ARG A 229 10.56 -4.53 5.57
N THR A 230 11.39 -5.56 5.44
CA THR A 230 11.67 -6.19 4.14
C THR A 230 10.42 -6.87 3.57
N GLU A 231 9.67 -7.59 4.41
CA GLU A 231 8.46 -8.27 4.00
C GLU A 231 7.33 -7.28 3.69
N THR A 232 7.03 -6.37 4.63
CA THR A 232 5.89 -5.46 4.48
C THR A 232 6.10 -4.45 3.35
N MET A 233 7.30 -3.87 3.21
CA MET A 233 7.58 -2.95 2.10
C MET A 233 7.58 -3.67 0.75
N GLY A 234 8.10 -4.89 0.70
CA GLY A 234 8.01 -5.73 -0.48
C GLY A 234 6.56 -5.99 -0.87
N ALA A 235 5.71 -6.32 0.11
CA ALA A 235 4.29 -6.60 -0.11
C ALA A 235 3.51 -5.38 -0.59
N LEU A 236 3.74 -4.22 0.02
CA LEU A 236 3.11 -2.97 -0.39
C LEU A 236 3.46 -2.63 -1.85
N ASN A 237 4.74 -2.64 -2.19
CA ASN A 237 5.20 -2.28 -3.53
C ASN A 237 4.83 -3.35 -4.57
N GLY A 238 4.95 -4.63 -4.24
CA GLY A 238 4.61 -5.74 -5.14
C GLY A 238 3.11 -5.80 -5.42
N GLY A 239 2.28 -5.59 -4.39
CA GLY A 239 0.83 -5.50 -4.53
C GLY A 239 0.41 -4.29 -5.37
N ALA A 240 1.01 -3.12 -5.13
CA ALA A 240 0.73 -1.93 -5.92
C ALA A 240 1.16 -2.11 -7.39
N TYR A 241 2.29 -2.78 -7.63
CA TYR A 241 2.78 -3.09 -8.97
C TYR A 241 1.83 -4.01 -9.73
N ALA A 242 1.48 -5.15 -9.14
CA ALA A 242 0.55 -6.08 -9.78
C ALA A 242 -0.85 -5.46 -9.94
N GLY A 243 -1.27 -4.59 -9.02
CA GLY A 243 -2.49 -3.81 -9.14
C GLY A 243 -2.49 -2.86 -10.33
N ALA A 244 -1.39 -2.14 -10.55
CA ALA A 244 -1.22 -1.28 -11.71
C ALA A 244 -1.23 -2.09 -13.02
N VAL A 245 -0.49 -3.21 -13.08
CA VAL A 245 -0.45 -4.09 -14.27
C VAL A 245 -1.85 -4.59 -14.61
N ALA A 246 -2.57 -5.08 -13.62
CA ALA A 246 -3.94 -5.54 -13.82
C ALA A 246 -4.89 -4.40 -14.22
N TRP A 247 -4.65 -3.17 -13.74
CA TRP A 247 -5.42 -2.00 -14.16
C TRP A 247 -5.14 -1.65 -15.61
N SER A 248 -3.87 -1.57 -16.03
CA SER A 248 -3.50 -1.24 -17.42
C SER A 248 -4.03 -2.28 -18.40
N GLU A 249 -3.96 -3.57 -18.05
CA GLU A 249 -4.54 -4.65 -18.86
C GLU A 249 -6.07 -4.54 -18.98
N ALA A 250 -6.75 -4.11 -17.92
CA ALA A 250 -8.20 -4.01 -17.89
C ALA A 250 -8.75 -2.74 -18.55
N SER A 251 -8.07 -1.60 -18.38
CA SER A 251 -8.44 -0.30 -18.94
C SER A 251 -7.99 -0.15 -20.40
N GLY A 252 -6.87 -0.79 -20.76
CA GLY A 252 -6.15 -0.53 -22.01
C GLY A 252 -5.38 0.79 -22.01
N GLU A 253 -5.32 1.47 -20.87
CA GLU A 253 -4.59 2.73 -20.69
C GLU A 253 -3.21 2.44 -20.07
N PRO A 254 -2.15 3.06 -20.59
CA PRO A 254 -0.80 2.85 -20.07
C PRO A 254 -0.67 3.42 -18.66
N MET A 255 0.09 2.74 -17.82
CA MET A 255 0.53 3.26 -16.53
C MET A 255 2.02 3.61 -16.57
N TRP A 256 2.37 4.66 -15.83
CA TRP A 256 3.74 5.03 -15.52
C TRP A 256 4.01 4.88 -14.04
N ARG A 257 5.30 4.80 -13.71
CA ARG A 257 5.73 4.56 -12.33
C ARG A 257 6.90 5.43 -12.01
N GLN A 258 6.88 6.04 -10.84
CA GLN A 258 7.96 6.87 -10.35
C GLN A 258 8.55 6.27 -9.09
N TRP A 259 9.87 6.15 -9.04
CA TRP A 259 10.55 5.72 -7.83
C TRP A 259 10.55 6.86 -6.81
N LEU A 260 9.99 6.62 -5.63
CA LEU A 260 9.99 7.58 -4.52
C LEU A 260 10.87 7.05 -3.38
N ALA A 261 12.03 7.69 -3.20
CA ALA A 261 12.81 7.54 -1.99
C ALA A 261 12.35 8.58 -0.96
N THR A 262 12.22 8.17 0.31
CA THR A 262 11.93 9.13 1.38
C THR A 262 13.00 10.24 1.38
N PRO A 263 12.65 11.53 1.37
CA PRO A 263 13.66 12.57 1.28
C PRO A 263 14.50 12.71 2.57
N GLU A 264 15.59 13.45 2.45
CA GLU A 264 16.43 13.88 3.57
C GLU A 264 15.61 14.56 4.68
N PRO A 265 16.06 14.49 5.96
CA PRO A 265 17.41 14.13 6.40
C PRO A 265 17.64 12.63 6.69
N ASP A 266 16.80 11.71 6.17
CA ASP A 266 17.00 10.28 6.42
C ASP A 266 18.29 9.74 5.75
N THR A 267 19.41 9.84 6.47
CA THR A 267 20.74 9.31 6.10
C THR A 267 20.75 7.79 5.92
N ARG A 268 19.66 7.10 6.25
CA ARG A 268 19.52 5.64 6.24
C ARG A 268 19.16 5.08 4.86
N ILE A 269 18.97 5.94 3.86
CA ILE A 269 18.67 5.50 2.50
C ILE A 269 19.98 5.23 1.77
N ARG A 270 19.99 4.22 0.92
CA ARG A 270 21.17 3.88 0.12
C ARG A 270 21.44 4.97 -0.90
N ARG A 271 22.72 5.14 -1.26
CA ARG A 271 23.10 6.08 -2.31
C ARG A 271 22.51 5.69 -3.67
N SER A 272 22.46 4.41 -4.00
CA SER A 272 21.77 3.87 -5.18
C SER A 272 20.29 4.26 -5.20
N HIS A 273 19.58 4.11 -4.07
CA HIS A 273 18.16 4.44 -3.96
C HIS A 273 17.89 5.95 -4.01
N ARG A 274 18.75 6.78 -3.39
CA ARG A 274 18.65 8.24 -3.53
C ARG A 274 18.84 8.71 -4.96
N ARG A 275 19.74 8.05 -5.70
CA ARG A 275 19.93 8.32 -7.14
C ARG A 275 18.75 7.83 -7.99
N ALA A 276 18.07 6.78 -7.54
CA ALA A 276 16.87 6.28 -8.18
C ALA A 276 15.62 7.13 -7.91
N ASP A 277 15.63 7.93 -6.84
CA ASP A 277 14.56 8.89 -6.54
C ASP A 277 14.16 9.69 -7.77
N GLY A 278 12.87 9.80 -8.04
CA GLY A 278 12.32 10.52 -9.18
C GLY A 278 12.53 9.88 -10.55
N GLN A 279 13.15 8.70 -10.68
CA GLN A 279 13.14 7.97 -11.96
C GLN A 279 11.70 7.63 -12.34
N ILE A 280 11.29 7.95 -13.57
CA ILE A 280 9.97 7.63 -14.11
C ILE A 280 10.14 6.55 -15.18
N ARG A 281 9.40 5.46 -15.09
CA ARG A 281 9.47 4.34 -16.05
C ARG A 281 8.07 3.92 -16.49
N PRO A 282 7.89 3.50 -17.77
CA PRO A 282 6.73 2.71 -18.17
C PRO A 282 6.49 1.54 -17.23
N GLU A 283 5.24 1.13 -17.11
CA GLU A 283 4.81 0.07 -16.19
C GLU A 283 5.69 -1.19 -16.19
N LEU A 284 6.10 -1.70 -17.35
CA LEU A 284 6.88 -2.94 -17.42
C LEU A 284 8.40 -2.72 -17.49
N GLU A 285 8.85 -1.47 -17.62
CA GLU A 285 10.27 -1.13 -17.71
C GLU A 285 10.88 -1.03 -16.30
N PRO A 286 11.97 -1.74 -15.98
CA PRO A 286 12.54 -1.71 -14.64
C PRO A 286 13.22 -0.37 -14.32
N PHE A 287 13.32 -0.06 -13.03
CA PHE A 287 14.13 1.05 -12.52
C PHE A 287 15.61 0.66 -12.47
N ASP A 288 16.49 1.64 -12.67
CA ASP A 288 17.94 1.44 -12.54
C ASP A 288 18.38 1.85 -11.13
N VAL A 289 18.74 0.86 -10.30
CA VAL A 289 19.07 1.07 -8.88
C VAL A 289 20.44 0.49 -8.60
N GLY A 290 21.45 1.37 -8.54
CA GLY A 290 22.84 0.94 -8.35
C GLY A 290 23.37 0.22 -9.59
N ASP A 291 23.75 -1.04 -9.44
CA ASP A 291 24.15 -1.96 -10.51
C ASP A 291 23.03 -2.95 -10.90
N ALA A 292 21.85 -2.81 -10.31
CA ALA A 292 20.71 -3.70 -10.51
C ALA A 292 19.55 -3.02 -11.24
N GLN A 293 18.72 -3.83 -11.87
CA GLN A 293 17.43 -3.41 -12.41
C GLN A 293 16.31 -3.97 -11.56
N LEU A 294 15.48 -3.10 -10.98
CA LEU A 294 14.43 -3.48 -10.05
C LEU A 294 13.06 -3.18 -10.66
N THR A 295 12.16 -4.16 -10.63
CA THR A 295 10.78 -3.93 -11.03
C THR A 295 10.11 -2.92 -10.12
N PHE A 296 10.28 -3.03 -8.80
CA PHE A 296 9.75 -2.11 -7.80
C PHE A 296 10.62 -2.15 -6.54
N PRO A 297 10.51 -1.18 -5.62
CA PRO A 297 11.30 -1.18 -4.40
C PRO A 297 11.04 -2.40 -3.52
N GLY A 298 12.11 -3.09 -3.10
CA GLY A 298 11.99 -4.29 -2.28
C GLY A 298 11.55 -5.54 -3.04
N THR A 299 11.62 -5.54 -4.38
CA THR A 299 11.34 -6.72 -5.20
C THR A 299 12.19 -7.93 -4.77
N PRO A 300 11.60 -9.13 -4.58
CA PRO A 300 12.34 -10.30 -4.11
C PRO A 300 13.36 -10.83 -5.13
N MET A 301 13.24 -10.43 -6.40
CA MET A 301 14.17 -10.82 -7.47
C MET A 301 15.42 -9.92 -7.54
N GLY A 302 15.45 -8.82 -6.79
CA GLY A 302 16.61 -7.93 -6.76
C GLY A 302 17.70 -8.41 -5.80
N PRO A 303 18.94 -7.92 -5.93
CA PRO A 303 20.03 -8.32 -5.05
C PRO A 303 19.75 -7.87 -3.61
N ALA A 304 20.12 -8.72 -2.65
CA ALA A 304 19.86 -8.54 -1.23
C ALA A 304 20.29 -7.16 -0.69
N HIS A 305 21.42 -6.65 -1.18
CA HIS A 305 21.98 -5.38 -0.74
C HIS A 305 21.18 -4.15 -1.21
N GLU A 306 20.32 -4.26 -2.22
CA GLU A 306 19.38 -3.20 -2.63
C GLU A 306 17.99 -3.40 -2.01
N VAL A 307 17.54 -4.64 -1.81
CA VAL A 307 16.13 -4.91 -1.50
C VAL A 307 15.84 -5.08 0.01
N ILE A 308 16.78 -5.60 0.80
CA ILE A 308 16.57 -5.82 2.24
C ILE A 308 16.46 -4.48 2.96
N ASN A 309 15.52 -4.34 3.89
CA ASN A 309 15.32 -3.12 4.69
C ASN A 309 15.08 -1.86 3.81
N CYS A 310 14.61 -2.05 2.57
CA CYS A 310 14.23 -0.96 1.68
C CYS A 310 13.13 -0.09 2.32
N ARG A 311 13.20 1.22 2.10
CA ARG A 311 12.23 2.22 2.62
C ARG A 311 11.52 2.99 1.50
N CYS A 312 11.90 2.73 0.25
CA CYS A 312 11.35 3.41 -0.91
C CYS A 312 9.99 2.83 -1.28
N THR A 313 9.20 3.61 -2.00
CA THR A 313 7.93 3.20 -2.60
C THR A 313 7.90 3.56 -4.08
N ALA A 314 7.04 2.92 -4.86
CA ALA A 314 6.72 3.38 -6.21
C ALA A 314 5.40 4.16 -6.19
N LEU A 315 5.38 5.30 -6.88
CA LEU A 315 4.15 5.98 -7.25
C LEU A 315 3.69 5.44 -8.60
N TYR A 316 2.39 5.38 -8.82
CA TYR A 316 1.77 4.94 -10.06
C TYR A 316 1.00 6.11 -10.62
N LEU A 317 1.34 6.47 -11.86
CA LEU A 317 0.95 7.72 -12.50
C LEU A 317 0.18 7.40 -13.77
N ASP A 318 -1.01 7.96 -13.91
CA ASP A 318 -1.72 7.94 -15.18
C ASP A 318 -1.04 8.80 -16.25
N GLU A 319 -1.67 8.92 -17.42
CA GLU A 319 -1.02 9.57 -18.55
C GLU A 319 -0.79 11.08 -18.35
N ASP A 320 -1.70 11.73 -17.64
CA ASP A 320 -1.62 13.16 -17.39
C ASP A 320 -0.66 13.44 -16.23
N GLU A 321 -0.77 12.67 -15.15
CA GLU A 321 0.09 12.79 -13.95
C GLU A 321 1.58 12.62 -14.29
N ALA A 322 1.93 11.65 -15.14
CA ALA A 322 3.32 11.49 -15.57
C ALA A 322 3.79 12.66 -16.44
N GLY A 323 2.90 13.23 -17.26
CA GLY A 323 3.19 14.42 -18.07
C GLY A 323 3.53 15.65 -17.23
N GLU A 324 2.96 15.76 -16.03
CA GLU A 324 3.29 16.77 -15.02
C GLU A 324 4.59 16.43 -14.28
N GLN A 325 4.79 15.15 -13.93
CA GLN A 325 5.96 14.71 -13.16
C GLN A 325 7.28 14.80 -13.94
N PHE A 326 7.29 14.55 -15.25
CA PHE A 326 8.52 14.63 -16.04
C PHE A 326 9.21 16.02 -15.95
N PRO A 327 8.52 17.14 -16.25
CA PRO A 327 9.07 18.49 -16.06
C PRO A 327 9.59 18.75 -14.64
N GLU A 328 8.83 18.38 -13.60
CA GLU A 328 9.24 18.58 -12.21
C GLU A 328 10.53 17.82 -11.88
N GLN A 329 10.65 16.57 -12.32
CA GLN A 329 11.86 15.77 -12.09
C GLN A 329 13.05 16.26 -12.90
N ILE A 330 12.83 16.78 -14.11
CA ILE A 330 13.87 17.42 -14.92
C ILE A 330 14.39 18.67 -14.21
N GLU A 331 13.50 19.58 -13.78
CA GLU A 331 13.88 20.79 -13.04
C GLU A 331 14.66 20.42 -11.77
N ARG A 332 14.18 19.44 -11.01
CA ARG A 332 14.89 18.95 -9.82
C ARG A 332 16.27 18.41 -10.16
N ALA A 333 16.43 17.66 -11.25
CA ALA A 333 17.72 17.15 -11.69
C ALA A 333 18.67 18.28 -12.14
N GLU A 334 18.15 19.36 -12.74
CA GLU A 334 18.93 20.56 -13.06
C GLU A 334 19.39 21.30 -11.80
N GLN A 335 18.51 21.42 -10.80
CA GLN A 335 18.84 21.99 -9.50
C GLN A 335 19.92 21.18 -8.77
N ASP A 336 19.79 19.85 -8.76
CA ASP A 336 20.79 18.92 -8.20
C ASP A 336 22.14 19.07 -8.93
N LEU A 337 22.13 19.16 -10.26
CA LEU A 337 23.33 19.40 -11.06
C LEU A 337 23.99 20.74 -10.71
N LYS A 338 23.21 21.79 -10.54
CA LYS A 338 23.70 23.11 -10.13
C LYS A 338 24.34 23.04 -8.75
N ALA A 339 23.66 22.44 -7.77
CA ALA A 339 24.17 22.26 -6.41
C ALA A 339 25.47 21.43 -6.39
N ALA A 340 25.53 20.34 -7.15
CA ALA A 340 26.73 19.51 -7.28
C ALA A 340 27.93 20.28 -7.87
N ARG A 341 27.68 21.13 -8.88
CA ARG A 341 28.72 22.00 -9.46
C ARG A 341 29.22 23.05 -8.47
N GLU A 342 28.32 23.65 -7.71
CA GLU A 342 28.66 24.63 -6.66
C GLU A 342 29.48 23.98 -5.53
N ALA A 343 29.10 22.77 -5.12
CA ALA A 343 29.83 21.95 -4.16
C ALA A 343 31.17 21.39 -4.68
N ARG A 344 31.40 21.43 -5.99
CA ARG A 344 32.57 20.86 -6.69
C ARG A 344 32.74 19.36 -6.44
N ASP A 345 31.62 18.63 -6.40
CA ASP A 345 31.61 17.17 -6.33
C ASP A 345 31.49 16.58 -7.74
N ASP A 346 32.63 16.24 -8.35
CA ASP A 346 32.70 15.71 -9.71
C ASP A 346 31.81 14.47 -9.91
N LYS A 347 31.69 13.62 -8.88
CA LYS A 347 30.89 12.40 -8.95
C LYS A 347 29.40 12.72 -8.91
N ALA A 348 28.98 13.65 -8.05
CA ALA A 348 27.60 14.11 -8.01
C ALA A 348 27.21 14.83 -9.31
N VAL A 349 28.14 15.59 -9.92
CA VAL A 349 27.92 16.21 -11.23
C VAL A 349 27.70 15.15 -12.32
N GLU A 350 28.53 14.10 -12.36
CA GLU A 350 28.36 13.00 -13.32
C GLU A 350 27.00 12.30 -13.16
N ASP A 351 26.60 12.02 -11.91
CA ASP A 351 25.33 11.38 -11.61
C ASP A 351 24.13 12.24 -12.05
N ALA A 352 24.15 13.53 -11.71
CA ALA A 352 23.08 14.45 -12.04
C ALA A 352 22.93 14.65 -13.56
N LEU A 353 24.05 14.74 -14.30
CA LEU A 353 24.04 14.79 -15.76
C LEU A 353 23.43 13.52 -16.38
N ARG A 354 23.76 12.34 -15.84
CA ARG A 354 23.20 11.07 -16.32
C ARG A 354 21.70 11.00 -16.09
N ARG A 355 21.24 11.40 -14.89
CA ARG A 355 19.82 11.44 -14.54
C ARG A 355 19.05 12.41 -15.42
N LEU A 356 19.57 13.63 -15.62
CA LEU A 356 18.95 14.63 -16.48
C LEU A 356 18.79 14.10 -17.91
N ALA A 357 19.85 13.53 -18.50
CA ALA A 357 19.80 12.97 -19.84
C ALA A 357 18.79 11.81 -19.99
N ASP A 358 18.69 10.94 -18.97
CA ASP A 358 17.73 9.83 -18.95
C ASP A 358 16.28 10.35 -18.85
N LEU A 359 16.02 11.34 -18.00
CA LEU A 359 14.69 11.97 -17.86
C LEU A 359 14.27 12.72 -19.14
N GLU A 360 15.18 13.48 -19.75
CA GLU A 360 14.92 14.20 -21.01
C GLU A 360 14.58 13.23 -22.15
N ASP A 361 15.32 12.13 -22.27
CA ASP A 361 15.07 11.11 -23.29
C ASP A 361 13.75 10.36 -23.03
N GLN A 362 13.47 9.99 -21.78
CA GLN A 362 12.18 9.41 -21.40
C GLN A 362 11.01 10.35 -21.71
N TYR A 363 11.15 11.64 -21.38
CA TYR A 363 10.11 12.63 -21.63
C TYR A 363 9.88 12.84 -23.13
N ALA A 364 10.93 12.85 -23.93
CA ALA A 364 10.80 12.90 -25.39
C ALA A 364 10.06 11.66 -25.95
N ARG A 365 10.36 10.46 -25.45
CA ARG A 365 9.65 9.22 -25.84
C ARG A 365 8.18 9.25 -25.40
N PHE A 366 7.93 9.74 -24.19
CA PHE A 366 6.59 9.96 -23.66
C PHE A 366 5.77 10.86 -24.57
N GLN A 367 6.29 12.04 -24.92
CA GLN A 367 5.61 13.01 -25.78
C GLN A 367 5.35 12.43 -27.18
N ALA A 368 6.32 11.69 -27.72
CA ALA A 368 6.14 10.98 -28.99
C ALA A 368 5.04 9.92 -28.93
N SER A 369 4.90 9.21 -27.81
CA SER A 369 3.87 8.19 -27.60
C SER A 369 2.47 8.80 -27.48
N GLN A 370 2.33 9.91 -26.74
CA GLN A 370 1.09 10.67 -26.65
C GLN A 370 0.65 11.20 -28.02
N ALA A 371 1.58 11.78 -28.78
CA ALA A 371 1.30 12.31 -30.11
C ALA A 371 0.79 11.23 -31.09
N GLN A 372 1.22 9.98 -30.93
CA GLN A 372 0.76 8.85 -31.75
C GLN A 372 -0.61 8.31 -31.32
N ARG A 373 -0.95 8.39 -30.03
CA ARG A 373 -2.24 7.93 -29.48
C ARG A 373 -3.36 8.95 -29.65
N ARG A 374 -3.02 10.24 -29.84
CA ARG A 374 -4.00 11.30 -30.06
C ARG A 374 -4.76 11.06 -31.37
N PRO A 375 -6.10 10.94 -31.36
CA PRO A 375 -6.88 10.68 -32.58
C PRO A 375 -6.74 11.83 -33.58
N ALA A 376 -6.58 11.49 -34.86
CA ALA A 376 -6.37 12.45 -35.96
C ALA A 376 -7.53 13.45 -36.17
N ASP A 377 -8.70 13.17 -35.59
CA ASP A 377 -9.92 13.99 -35.71
C ASP A 377 -10.30 14.70 -34.38
N ALA A 378 -9.39 14.81 -33.40
CA ALA A 378 -9.62 15.71 -32.27
C ALA A 378 -9.81 17.14 -32.84
N PRO A 379 -10.98 17.78 -32.66
CA PRO A 379 -11.26 19.06 -33.29
C PRO A 379 -10.21 20.06 -32.82
N ALA A 380 -9.49 20.66 -33.78
CA ALA A 380 -8.72 21.87 -33.51
C ALA A 380 -9.70 22.87 -32.90
N SER A 381 -9.53 23.16 -31.61
CA SER A 381 -10.41 24.07 -30.88
C SER A 381 -10.41 25.42 -31.61
N GLU A 382 -11.61 25.86 -31.99
CA GLU A 382 -11.84 27.07 -32.77
C GLU A 382 -11.13 28.29 -32.17
N GLU A 383 -10.42 29.02 -33.03
CA GLU A 383 -9.78 30.31 -32.76
C GLU A 383 -10.83 31.38 -32.37
N GLY A 384 -11.23 31.38 -31.10
CA GLY A 384 -11.88 32.52 -30.45
C GLY A 384 -10.86 33.24 -29.57
N GLY A 385 -10.19 34.26 -30.10
CA GLY A 385 -9.15 35.01 -29.40
C GLY A 385 -9.61 35.56 -28.04
N ALA A 386 -8.77 35.37 -27.02
CA ALA A 386 -9.01 35.80 -25.66
C ALA A 386 -9.04 37.34 -25.52
N PRO A 387 -9.78 37.89 -24.54
CA PRO A 387 -9.78 39.32 -24.26
C PRO A 387 -8.39 39.84 -23.87
N GLU A 388 -8.03 41.04 -24.34
CA GLU A 388 -6.75 41.69 -24.02
C GLU A 388 -6.63 42.12 -22.54
N ASP A 389 -7.72 42.23 -21.80
CA ASP A 389 -7.73 42.58 -20.38
C ASP A 389 -8.25 41.40 -19.55
N LEU A 390 -7.39 40.87 -18.68
CA LEU A 390 -7.65 39.69 -17.84
C LEU A 390 -8.09 40.06 -16.42
N THR A 391 -8.01 41.35 -16.05
CA THR A 391 -8.29 41.81 -14.68
C THR A 391 -9.76 41.67 -14.27
N GLY A 392 -10.66 41.62 -15.25
CA GLY A 392 -12.11 41.45 -15.04
C GLY A 392 -12.58 39.98 -14.98
N LEU A 393 -11.68 39.01 -15.18
CA LEU A 393 -12.02 37.59 -15.14
C LEU A 393 -12.03 37.05 -13.70
N THR A 394 -12.90 36.08 -13.43
CA THR A 394 -12.90 35.36 -12.15
C THR A 394 -11.70 34.40 -12.08
N ASP A 395 -11.36 33.90 -10.88
CA ASP A 395 -10.23 32.97 -10.73
C ASP A 395 -10.48 31.66 -11.48
N ASP A 396 -11.72 31.18 -11.49
CA ASP A 396 -12.14 30.02 -12.29
C ASP A 396 -12.01 30.28 -13.80
N ASP A 397 -12.35 31.49 -14.25
CA ASP A 397 -12.21 31.87 -15.66
C ASP A 397 -10.73 32.03 -16.07
N LEU A 398 -9.88 32.52 -15.17
CA LEU A 398 -8.43 32.63 -15.38
C LEU A 398 -7.76 31.26 -15.42
N ALA A 399 -8.13 30.34 -14.53
CA ALA A 399 -7.67 28.96 -14.57
C ALA A 399 -8.11 28.26 -15.86
N ALA A 400 -9.38 28.41 -16.25
CA ALA A 400 -9.89 27.85 -17.51
C ALA A 400 -9.26 28.48 -18.77
N LEU A 401 -8.83 29.75 -18.69
CA LEU A 401 -8.10 30.44 -19.75
C LEU A 401 -6.65 29.96 -19.83
N TYR A 402 -5.97 29.83 -18.69
CA TYR A 402 -4.61 29.30 -18.56
C TYR A 402 -4.52 27.89 -19.13
N SER A 403 -5.39 26.98 -18.68
CA SER A 403 -5.41 25.60 -19.18
C SER A 403 -5.70 25.53 -20.69
N ARG A 404 -6.55 26.42 -21.22
CA ARG A 404 -6.85 26.46 -22.66
C ARG A 404 -5.69 27.01 -23.48
N ALA A 405 -5.03 28.06 -23.00
CA ALA A 405 -3.88 28.68 -23.66
C ALA A 405 -2.68 27.73 -23.68
N LEU A 406 -2.42 27.03 -22.57
CA LEU A 406 -1.37 26.03 -22.44
C LEU A 406 -1.62 24.85 -23.40
N ASN A 407 -2.84 24.31 -23.42
CA ASN A 407 -3.20 23.20 -24.31
C ASN A 407 -3.28 23.60 -25.80
N GLY A 408 -3.51 24.89 -26.07
CA GLY A 408 -3.56 25.46 -27.42
C GLY A 408 -2.20 25.91 -27.97
N GLY A 409 -1.14 25.93 -27.15
CA GLY A 409 0.20 26.43 -27.51
C GLY A 409 0.32 27.96 -27.60
N ASP A 410 -0.55 28.70 -26.92
CA ASP A 410 -0.48 30.16 -26.81
C ASP A 410 0.23 30.56 -25.50
N ASP A 411 1.55 30.36 -25.48
CA ASP A 411 2.41 30.55 -24.30
C ASP A 411 2.33 31.96 -23.71
N GLU A 412 2.11 32.97 -24.56
CA GLU A 412 2.01 34.38 -24.13
C GLU A 412 0.70 34.64 -23.38
N LEU A 413 -0.41 34.03 -23.81
CA LEU A 413 -1.68 34.13 -23.10
C LEU A 413 -1.64 33.33 -21.78
N ALA A 414 -1.02 32.15 -21.78
CA ALA A 414 -0.84 31.34 -20.57
C ALA A 414 0.00 32.10 -19.51
N ARG A 415 1.11 32.72 -19.94
CA ARG A 415 1.96 33.56 -19.07
C ARG A 415 1.17 34.72 -18.46
N ARG A 416 0.35 35.41 -19.25
CA ARG A 416 -0.45 36.55 -18.76
C ARG A 416 -1.56 36.12 -17.80
N ALA A 417 -2.15 34.94 -17.99
CA ALA A 417 -3.17 34.41 -17.08
C ALA A 417 -2.58 34.05 -15.72
N ILE A 418 -1.41 33.39 -15.69
CA ILE A 418 -0.76 33.01 -14.44
C ILE A 418 -0.19 34.22 -13.68
N GLU A 419 0.37 35.21 -14.38
CA GLU A 419 0.83 36.47 -13.77
C GLU A 419 -0.31 37.24 -13.07
N GLU A 420 -1.53 37.19 -13.64
CA GLU A 420 -2.71 37.81 -13.03
C GLU A 420 -3.22 37.03 -11.82
N MET A 421 -3.13 35.69 -11.83
CA MET A 421 -3.45 34.84 -10.68
C MET A 421 -2.44 35.05 -9.53
N GLU A 422 -1.15 35.05 -9.83
CA GLU A 422 -0.08 35.30 -8.85
C GLU A 422 -0.16 36.71 -8.24
N ARG A 423 -0.55 37.71 -9.03
CA ARG A 423 -0.80 39.07 -8.53
C ARG A 423 -1.95 39.11 -7.52
N ARG A 424 -2.97 38.24 -7.65
CA ARG A 424 -4.08 38.12 -6.69
C ARG A 424 -3.63 37.39 -5.43
N ASP A 425 -2.92 36.28 -5.58
CA ASP A 425 -2.37 35.51 -4.44
C ASP A 425 -1.39 36.33 -3.61
N ALA A 426 -0.53 37.12 -4.25
CA ALA A 426 0.39 38.02 -3.57
C ALA A 426 -0.30 39.19 -2.85
N ALA A 427 -1.52 39.57 -3.29
CA ALA A 427 -2.33 40.58 -2.61
C ALA A 427 -3.03 40.01 -1.36
N ASP A 428 -3.33 38.71 -1.34
CA ASP A 428 -4.02 38.03 -0.24
C ASP A 428 -3.07 37.43 0.83
N HIS A 429 -1.78 37.21 0.50
CA HIS A 429 -0.84 36.47 1.37
C HIS A 429 0.47 37.20 1.74
N ALA A 430 0.46 38.52 1.91
CA ALA A 430 1.64 39.22 2.41
C ALA A 430 1.96 38.86 3.88
N PRO A 431 3.12 38.27 4.21
CA PRO A 431 3.48 37.94 5.59
C PRO A 431 3.85 39.22 6.39
N PRO A 432 3.56 39.29 7.71
CA PRO A 432 4.06 40.37 8.54
C PRO A 432 5.58 40.24 8.72
N ALA A 433 6.29 41.35 8.48
CA ALA A 433 7.73 41.45 8.68
C ALA A 433 8.06 41.50 10.18
N ASP A 434 8.40 40.35 10.76
CA ASP A 434 9.42 40.14 11.82
C ASP A 434 9.17 38.83 12.59
N THR A 435 9.85 37.75 12.21
CA THR A 435 10.06 36.57 13.07
C THR A 435 11.43 35.93 12.77
N PRO A 436 12.33 35.80 13.75
CA PRO A 436 13.60 35.09 13.58
C PRO A 436 13.42 33.57 13.76
N ALA A 437 14.11 32.80 12.92
CA ALA A 437 14.16 31.35 12.98
C ALA A 437 15.23 30.86 13.97
N GLU A 438 14.81 30.13 15.01
CA GLU A 438 15.69 29.24 15.77
C GLU A 438 15.18 27.80 15.65
N ALA A 439 16.03 26.91 15.13
CA ALA A 439 15.76 25.49 15.00
C ALA A 439 16.07 24.75 16.32
N PRO A 440 15.25 23.76 16.73
CA PRO A 440 15.55 22.95 17.91
C PRO A 440 16.65 21.93 17.62
N ALA A 441 17.47 21.66 18.63
CA ALA A 441 18.56 20.69 18.57
C ALA A 441 18.04 19.23 18.62
N GLU A 442 18.59 18.37 17.77
CA GLU A 442 18.26 16.94 17.68
C GLU A 442 18.85 16.11 18.84
N PRO A 443 18.20 15.00 19.24
CA PRO A 443 18.79 14.01 20.13
C PRO A 443 19.75 13.07 19.37
N GLU A 444 20.91 12.79 19.98
CA GLU A 444 21.89 11.84 19.46
C GLU A 444 21.42 10.38 19.65
N ASP A 445 20.86 9.78 18.60
CA ASP A 445 20.46 8.37 18.62
C ASP A 445 21.59 7.45 18.09
N GLY A 446 22.14 6.62 18.98
CA GLY A 446 23.24 5.68 18.72
C GLY A 446 22.90 4.48 17.83
N TRP A 447 22.67 4.71 16.53
CA TRP A 447 22.43 3.67 15.52
C TRP A 447 23.56 3.50 14.48
N GLY A 448 24.70 4.17 14.63
CA GLY A 448 25.82 4.18 13.67
C GLY A 448 26.67 2.90 13.58
N ALA A 449 26.14 1.73 13.97
CA ALA A 449 26.91 0.48 14.03
C ALA A 449 26.51 -0.59 12.98
N TRP A 450 25.60 -0.27 12.04
CA TRP A 450 25.03 -1.26 11.11
C TRP A 450 25.59 -1.22 9.68
N ASP A 451 26.61 -0.39 9.40
CA ASP A 451 27.25 -0.28 8.09
C ASP A 451 28.15 -1.48 7.70
N ALA A 452 28.12 -2.58 8.47
CA ALA A 452 28.94 -3.77 8.20
C ALA A 452 28.13 -5.06 8.35
N ILE A 453 27.35 -5.43 7.33
CA ILE A 453 26.99 -6.82 7.07
C ILE A 453 27.90 -7.29 5.94
N GLU A 454 28.94 -8.04 6.27
CA GLU A 454 29.75 -8.74 5.26
C GLU A 454 28.95 -9.92 4.71
N GLU A 455 28.70 -9.89 3.40
CA GLU A 455 28.13 -11.00 2.62
C GLU A 455 29.00 -12.26 2.78
N THR A 456 28.39 -13.37 3.20
CA THR A 456 29.14 -14.61 3.43
C THR A 456 29.47 -15.31 2.12
N ASP A 457 30.54 -16.10 2.09
CA ASP A 457 30.92 -16.87 0.90
C ASP A 457 29.84 -17.89 0.48
N GLU A 458 29.01 -18.34 1.42
CA GLU A 458 27.89 -19.26 1.19
C GLU A 458 26.74 -18.54 0.45
N ASP A 459 26.42 -17.31 0.85
CA ASP A 459 25.38 -16.48 0.21
C ASP A 459 25.75 -16.16 -1.25
N ARG A 460 27.01 -15.77 -1.51
CA ARG A 460 27.51 -15.56 -2.88
C ARG A 460 27.37 -16.81 -3.74
N ARG A 461 27.66 -17.97 -3.17
CA ARG A 461 27.60 -19.25 -3.90
C ARG A 461 26.16 -19.65 -4.24
N ILE A 462 25.21 -19.39 -3.35
CA ILE A 462 23.78 -19.60 -3.64
C ILE A 462 23.33 -18.65 -4.76
N SER A 463 23.69 -17.36 -4.69
CA SER A 463 23.39 -16.38 -5.73
C SER A 463 24.00 -16.75 -7.09
N ASP A 464 25.24 -17.23 -7.13
CA ASP A 464 25.90 -17.69 -8.35
C ASP A 464 25.17 -18.89 -8.98
N LEU A 465 24.69 -19.83 -8.19
CA LEU A 465 23.94 -21.00 -8.67
C LEU A 465 22.57 -20.61 -9.23
N ILE A 466 21.87 -19.68 -8.56
CA ILE A 466 20.60 -19.13 -9.04
C ILE A 466 20.79 -18.35 -10.35
N ALA A 467 21.86 -17.55 -10.44
CA ALA A 467 22.21 -16.85 -11.68
C ALA A 467 22.51 -17.81 -12.84
N GLN A 468 22.90 -19.05 -12.53
CA GLN A 468 23.08 -20.14 -13.51
C GLN A 468 21.78 -20.90 -13.82
N GLY A 469 20.64 -20.47 -13.29
CA GLY A 469 19.32 -21.05 -13.53
C GLY A 469 18.94 -22.20 -12.60
N TRP A 470 19.62 -22.36 -11.46
CA TRP A 470 19.20 -23.32 -10.44
C TRP A 470 18.02 -22.77 -9.66
N GLU A 471 17.04 -23.63 -9.39
CA GLU A 471 15.98 -23.33 -8.43
C GLU A 471 16.60 -23.10 -7.04
N TYR A 472 16.11 -22.10 -6.30
CA TYR A 472 16.68 -21.67 -5.01
C TYR A 472 16.87 -22.85 -4.04
N ARG A 473 15.88 -23.74 -3.93
CA ARG A 473 15.93 -24.93 -3.09
C ARG A 473 17.08 -25.87 -3.44
N ASP A 474 17.32 -26.06 -4.74
CA ASP A 474 18.36 -26.98 -5.23
C ASP A 474 19.75 -26.35 -5.09
N ALA A 475 19.86 -25.03 -5.30
CA ALA A 475 21.07 -24.25 -5.02
C ALA A 475 21.41 -24.25 -3.52
N TYR A 476 20.40 -24.10 -2.67
CA TYR A 476 20.52 -24.12 -1.22
C TYR A 476 20.90 -25.51 -0.71
N ALA A 477 20.26 -26.57 -1.22
CA ALA A 477 20.58 -27.96 -0.88
C ALA A 477 22.02 -28.33 -1.27
N GLU A 478 22.50 -27.86 -2.43
CA GLU A 478 23.87 -28.06 -2.89
C GLU A 478 24.88 -27.35 -1.98
N VAL A 479 24.64 -26.09 -1.61
CA VAL A 479 25.56 -25.31 -0.77
C VAL A 479 25.62 -25.84 0.66
N HIS A 480 24.51 -26.34 1.19
CA HIS A 480 24.43 -26.84 2.58
C HIS A 480 24.49 -28.37 2.71
N GLY A 481 24.63 -29.11 1.61
CA GLY A 481 24.72 -30.57 1.61
C GLY A 481 23.45 -31.29 2.09
N LEU A 482 22.27 -30.76 1.73
CA LEU A 482 20.96 -31.27 2.12
C LEU A 482 20.32 -32.10 0.99
N ASP A 483 19.31 -32.92 1.32
CA ASP A 483 18.52 -33.68 0.33
C ASP A 483 17.37 -32.79 -0.19
N PRO A 484 17.35 -32.42 -1.50
CA PRO A 484 16.30 -31.57 -2.08
C PRO A 484 14.90 -32.17 -1.92
N ASP A 485 14.78 -33.50 -2.03
CA ASP A 485 13.50 -34.20 -1.88
C ASP A 485 13.01 -34.21 -0.42
N ALA A 486 13.93 -34.09 0.55
CA ALA A 486 13.58 -33.96 1.96
C ALA A 486 13.08 -32.56 2.29
N LEU A 487 13.77 -31.53 1.80
CA LEU A 487 13.36 -30.12 1.93
C LEU A 487 11.96 -29.90 1.36
N ASP A 488 11.72 -30.42 0.16
CA ASP A 488 10.43 -30.36 -0.53
C ASP A 488 9.28 -31.04 0.25
N ARG A 489 9.55 -32.15 0.95
CA ARG A 489 8.56 -32.81 1.81
C ARG A 489 8.26 -32.01 3.07
N GLU A 490 9.28 -31.34 3.62
CA GLU A 490 9.16 -30.54 4.83
C GLU A 490 8.42 -29.23 4.58
N GLU A 491 8.76 -28.51 3.50
CA GLU A 491 8.05 -27.30 3.03
C GLU A 491 6.56 -27.57 2.80
N ARG A 492 6.22 -28.62 2.03
CA ARG A 492 4.81 -29.00 1.80
C ARG A 492 4.07 -29.33 3.08
N ARG A 493 4.74 -30.02 4.01
CA ARG A 493 4.14 -30.36 5.31
C ARG A 493 3.95 -29.13 6.18
N ALA A 494 4.85 -28.14 6.13
CA ALA A 494 4.71 -26.88 6.84
C ALA A 494 3.51 -26.08 6.29
N ALA A 495 3.40 -25.93 4.97
CA ALA A 495 2.30 -25.23 4.31
C ALA A 495 0.92 -25.80 4.68
N VAL A 496 0.80 -27.13 4.79
CA VAL A 496 -0.46 -27.79 5.19
C VAL A 496 -0.73 -27.64 6.70
N ASN A 497 0.30 -27.65 7.54
CA ASN A 497 0.13 -27.44 8.97
C ASN A 497 -0.24 -25.99 9.32
N ALA A 498 0.24 -25.00 8.57
CA ALA A 498 -0.14 -23.60 8.75
C ALA A 498 -1.66 -23.38 8.57
N GLN A 499 -2.28 -24.16 7.70
CA GLN A 499 -3.72 -24.08 7.43
C GLN A 499 -4.56 -25.02 8.32
N ARG A 500 -3.93 -25.75 9.23
CA ARG A 500 -4.59 -26.76 10.06
C ARG A 500 -5.31 -26.11 11.23
N ARG A 501 -6.62 -26.31 11.33
CA ARG A 501 -7.39 -25.85 12.50
C ARG A 501 -7.12 -26.76 13.70
N GLU A 502 -7.32 -26.23 14.90
CA GLU A 502 -7.13 -26.99 16.14
C GLU A 502 -7.97 -28.29 16.13
N GLY A 503 -7.30 -29.43 16.29
CA GLY A 503 -7.94 -30.75 16.28
C GLY A 503 -8.15 -31.40 14.90
N GLU A 504 -7.92 -30.71 13.78
CA GLU A 504 -8.01 -31.33 12.45
C GLU A 504 -6.84 -32.30 12.21
N SER A 505 -7.02 -33.34 11.41
CA SER A 505 -5.93 -34.18 10.89
C SER A 505 -5.46 -33.67 9.53
N LEU A 506 -4.24 -34.00 9.11
CA LEU A 506 -3.70 -33.60 7.79
C LEU A 506 -4.61 -34.04 6.63
N ASP A 507 -5.30 -35.17 6.76
CA ASP A 507 -6.23 -35.65 5.73
C ASP A 507 -7.55 -34.86 5.73
N GLN A 508 -7.98 -34.32 6.89
CA GLN A 508 -9.11 -33.40 6.99
C GLN A 508 -8.76 -32.03 6.39
N VAL A 509 -7.54 -31.53 6.63
CA VAL A 509 -7.03 -30.31 6.00
C VAL A 509 -6.97 -30.47 4.49
N ALA A 510 -6.33 -31.54 4.00
CA ALA A 510 -6.24 -31.81 2.56
C ALA A 510 -7.62 -31.93 1.89
N ARG A 511 -8.60 -32.47 2.60
CA ARG A 511 -9.98 -32.55 2.09
C ARG A 511 -10.64 -31.19 2.04
N ARG A 512 -10.53 -30.38 3.09
CA ARG A 512 -11.08 -29.03 3.15
C ARG A 512 -10.50 -28.14 2.06
N LEU A 513 -9.17 -28.13 1.91
CA LEU A 513 -8.48 -27.36 0.87
C LEU A 513 -8.86 -27.80 -0.54
N TYR A 514 -9.11 -29.10 -0.74
CA TYR A 514 -9.61 -29.59 -2.01
C TYR A 514 -11.04 -29.11 -2.29
N ASP A 515 -11.92 -29.15 -1.29
CA ASP A 515 -13.31 -28.70 -1.44
C ASP A 515 -13.36 -27.16 -1.68
N GLU A 516 -12.47 -26.37 -1.06
CA GLU A 516 -12.27 -24.94 -1.31
C GLU A 516 -11.74 -24.68 -2.73
N TRP A 517 -10.71 -25.41 -3.17
CA TRP A 517 -10.18 -25.33 -4.53
C TRP A 517 -11.25 -25.64 -5.59
N VAL A 518 -12.03 -26.71 -5.37
CA VAL A 518 -13.16 -27.08 -6.25
C VAL A 518 -14.21 -25.97 -6.33
N TYR A 519 -14.48 -25.31 -5.20
CA TYR A 519 -15.45 -24.21 -5.14
C TYR A 519 -14.99 -22.99 -5.93
N VAL A 520 -13.70 -22.63 -5.85
CA VAL A 520 -13.11 -21.54 -6.65
C VAL A 520 -13.23 -21.85 -8.14
N GLN A 521 -12.83 -23.05 -8.56
CA GLN A 521 -12.93 -23.49 -9.96
C GLN A 521 -14.39 -23.49 -10.47
N TYR A 522 -15.35 -23.82 -9.61
CA TYR A 522 -16.77 -23.72 -9.93
C TYR A 522 -17.20 -22.28 -10.20
N LEU A 523 -16.83 -21.32 -9.33
CA LEU A 523 -17.20 -19.91 -9.50
C LEU A 523 -16.60 -19.31 -10.77
N GLU A 524 -15.33 -19.62 -11.06
CA GLU A 524 -14.65 -19.18 -12.29
C GLU A 524 -15.35 -19.75 -13.53
N ALA A 525 -15.68 -21.03 -13.51
CA ALA A 525 -16.40 -21.66 -14.61
C ALA A 525 -17.83 -21.11 -14.75
N GLU A 526 -18.53 -20.82 -13.66
CA GLU A 526 -19.88 -20.23 -13.69
C GLU A 526 -19.84 -18.83 -14.34
N ALA A 527 -18.85 -18.01 -13.98
CA ALA A 527 -18.64 -16.70 -14.58
C ALA A 527 -18.30 -16.80 -16.08
N ALA A 528 -17.35 -17.67 -16.44
CA ALA A 528 -16.89 -17.86 -17.82
C ALA A 528 -17.99 -18.46 -18.72
N THR A 529 -18.82 -19.35 -18.19
CA THR A 529 -19.91 -20.00 -18.94
C THR A 529 -21.23 -19.25 -18.85
N ARG A 530 -21.27 -18.08 -18.18
CA ARG A 530 -22.49 -17.30 -17.92
C ARG A 530 -23.60 -18.14 -17.27
N GLY A 531 -23.21 -19.06 -16.38
CA GLY A 531 -24.11 -20.01 -15.70
C GLY A 531 -24.47 -21.27 -16.48
N VAL A 532 -23.96 -21.45 -17.71
CA VAL A 532 -24.25 -22.63 -18.55
C VAL A 532 -23.25 -23.75 -18.26
N LEU A 533 -23.42 -24.43 -17.12
CA LEU A 533 -22.51 -25.50 -16.66
C LEU A 533 -22.95 -26.91 -17.06
N LEU A 534 -24.25 -27.13 -17.30
CA LEU A 534 -24.84 -28.44 -17.58
C LEU A 534 -25.39 -28.51 -18.99
N ASN A 535 -25.24 -29.66 -19.64
CA ASN A 535 -25.98 -29.97 -20.86
C ASN A 535 -27.42 -30.39 -20.53
N ARG A 536 -28.27 -30.55 -21.57
CA ARG A 536 -29.67 -30.95 -21.40
C ARG A 536 -29.85 -32.25 -20.59
N ALA A 537 -28.93 -33.21 -20.71
CA ALA A 537 -28.98 -34.46 -19.95
C ALA A 537 -28.59 -34.27 -18.48
N GLY A 538 -27.68 -33.34 -18.17
CA GLY A 538 -27.30 -32.96 -16.80
C GLY A 538 -28.44 -32.26 -16.07
N VAL A 539 -29.10 -31.32 -16.75
CA VAL A 539 -30.29 -30.61 -16.23
C VAL A 539 -31.44 -31.58 -15.98
N ALA A 540 -31.76 -32.45 -16.94
CA ALA A 540 -32.84 -33.44 -16.79
C ALA A 540 -32.57 -34.47 -15.67
N ALA A 541 -31.30 -34.74 -15.36
CA ALA A 541 -30.88 -35.65 -14.30
C ALA A 541 -30.75 -34.97 -12.92
N GLY A 542 -31.00 -33.67 -12.81
CA GLY A 542 -30.90 -32.92 -11.54
C GLY A 542 -29.48 -32.94 -10.96
N ILE A 543 -28.46 -32.92 -11.81
CA ILE A 543 -27.06 -32.94 -11.37
C ILE A 543 -26.72 -31.58 -10.77
N ASP A 544 -26.13 -31.58 -9.57
CA ASP A 544 -25.49 -30.39 -9.02
C ASP A 544 -24.18 -30.12 -9.79
N PRO A 545 -24.03 -28.96 -10.47
CA PRO A 545 -22.89 -28.71 -11.35
C PRO A 545 -21.54 -28.73 -10.63
N ILE A 546 -21.46 -28.34 -9.34
CA ILE A 546 -20.20 -28.39 -8.58
C ILE A 546 -19.65 -29.81 -8.46
N THR A 547 -20.52 -30.82 -8.45
CA THR A 547 -20.13 -32.23 -8.33
C THR A 547 -19.41 -32.78 -9.56
N LEU A 548 -19.40 -32.03 -10.68
CA LEU A 548 -18.66 -32.40 -11.88
C LEU A 548 -17.16 -32.12 -11.79
N PHE A 549 -16.74 -31.26 -10.85
CA PHE A 549 -15.35 -30.84 -10.67
C PHE A 549 -14.53 -31.84 -9.85
N SER A 550 -15.16 -32.57 -8.93
CA SER A 550 -14.50 -33.54 -8.03
C SER A 550 -14.81 -35.01 -8.34
N GLY A 551 -15.62 -35.27 -9.39
CA GLY A 551 -16.13 -36.58 -9.76
C GLY A 551 -15.41 -37.29 -10.94
N PRO A 552 -15.84 -38.52 -11.27
CA PRO A 552 -15.27 -39.29 -12.38
C PRO A 552 -15.36 -38.55 -13.72
N GLU A 553 -14.31 -38.67 -14.54
CA GLU A 553 -14.23 -37.98 -15.82
C GLU A 553 -15.32 -38.40 -16.82
N SER A 554 -15.72 -39.67 -16.82
CA SER A 554 -16.85 -40.15 -17.62
C SER A 554 -18.17 -39.45 -17.25
N ARG A 555 -18.37 -39.15 -15.97
CA ARG A 555 -19.55 -38.42 -15.46
C ARG A 555 -19.50 -36.95 -15.86
N ALA A 556 -18.35 -36.30 -15.71
CA ALA A 556 -18.13 -34.92 -16.15
C ALA A 556 -18.34 -34.77 -17.66
N LYS A 557 -17.72 -35.66 -18.46
CA LYS A 557 -17.95 -35.73 -19.91
C LYS A 557 -19.42 -35.95 -20.23
N LYS A 558 -20.15 -36.81 -19.52
CA LYS A 558 -21.57 -37.06 -19.82
C LYS A 558 -22.49 -35.86 -19.58
N TYR A 559 -22.27 -35.08 -18.51
CA TYR A 559 -23.25 -34.09 -18.03
C TYR A 559 -22.84 -32.62 -18.18
N ALA A 560 -21.56 -32.33 -18.42
CA ALA A 560 -21.09 -30.96 -18.65
C ALA A 560 -21.61 -30.39 -19.98
N SER A 561 -21.87 -29.08 -19.97
CA SER A 561 -22.14 -28.27 -21.17
C SER A 561 -20.93 -28.21 -22.11
N GLU A 562 -21.13 -27.73 -23.33
CA GLU A 562 -20.03 -27.58 -24.29
C GLU A 562 -19.06 -26.47 -23.85
N GLU A 563 -19.62 -25.41 -23.27
CA GLU A 563 -18.93 -24.27 -22.69
C GLU A 563 -18.04 -24.70 -21.51
N LEU A 564 -18.57 -25.53 -20.60
CA LEU A 564 -17.80 -26.04 -19.46
C LEU A 564 -16.68 -27.00 -19.92
N ARG A 565 -16.93 -27.82 -20.94
CA ARG A 565 -15.89 -28.68 -21.51
C ARG A 565 -14.79 -27.89 -22.20
N ARG A 566 -15.14 -26.78 -22.87
CA ARG A 566 -14.17 -25.85 -23.46
C ARG A 566 -13.37 -25.16 -22.37
N TRP A 567 -14.01 -24.69 -21.31
CA TRP A 567 -13.30 -24.11 -20.18
C TRP A 567 -12.30 -25.10 -19.55
N TRP A 568 -12.67 -26.38 -19.42
CA TRP A 568 -11.77 -27.44 -18.95
C TRP A 568 -10.63 -27.81 -19.90
N SER A 569 -10.61 -27.36 -21.16
CA SER A 569 -9.40 -27.53 -21.99
C SER A 569 -8.26 -26.65 -21.49
N ASP A 570 -8.61 -25.48 -20.97
CA ASP A 570 -7.67 -24.46 -20.51
C ASP A 570 -7.47 -24.54 -18.99
N HIS A 571 -8.44 -25.14 -18.26
CA HIS A 571 -8.43 -25.32 -16.81
C HIS A 571 -8.67 -26.79 -16.45
N PRO A 572 -7.63 -27.66 -16.55
CA PRO A 572 -7.79 -29.09 -16.38
C PRO A 572 -8.31 -29.46 -14.99
N ARG A 573 -9.30 -30.37 -14.93
CA ARG A 573 -9.81 -30.88 -13.66
C ARG A 573 -8.74 -31.69 -12.93
N VAL A 574 -8.59 -31.44 -11.63
CA VAL A 574 -7.66 -32.16 -10.76
C VAL A 574 -8.44 -33.13 -9.84
N PRO A 575 -8.25 -34.46 -9.98
CA PRO A 575 -8.81 -35.44 -9.06
C PRO A 575 -8.24 -35.29 -7.64
N TYR A 576 -9.05 -35.54 -6.61
CA TYR A 576 -8.62 -35.45 -5.20
C TYR A 576 -7.31 -36.20 -4.89
N LEU A 577 -7.08 -37.36 -5.49
CA LEU A 577 -5.84 -38.12 -5.27
C LEU A 577 -4.61 -37.47 -5.89
N ASP A 578 -4.74 -36.72 -7.00
CA ASP A 578 -3.64 -35.91 -7.54
C ASP A 578 -3.41 -34.71 -6.63
N PHE A 579 -4.46 -33.96 -6.31
CA PHE A 579 -4.39 -32.80 -5.42
C PHE A 579 -3.76 -33.15 -4.06
N ARG A 580 -4.16 -34.27 -3.45
CA ARG A 580 -3.60 -34.74 -2.18
C ARG A 580 -2.14 -35.18 -2.30
N ALA A 581 -1.74 -35.75 -3.45
CA ALA A 581 -0.36 -36.13 -3.69
C ALA A 581 0.54 -34.92 -3.88
N ASP A 582 0.05 -33.90 -4.59
CA ASP A 582 0.74 -32.63 -4.80
C ASP A 582 0.83 -31.84 -3.48
N LEU A 583 -0.24 -31.83 -2.68
CA LEU A 583 -0.33 -31.11 -1.41
C LEU A 583 0.49 -31.75 -0.27
N LEU A 584 0.42 -33.08 -0.10
CA LEU A 584 1.05 -33.76 1.06
C LEU A 584 2.40 -34.41 0.73
N GLY A 585 2.73 -34.62 -0.55
CA GLY A 585 4.01 -35.18 -1.00
C GLY A 585 4.34 -36.60 -0.52
N ARG A 586 3.47 -37.28 0.24
CA ARG A 586 3.75 -38.61 0.82
C ARG A 586 3.89 -39.66 -0.28
N ASP A 587 4.83 -40.58 -0.12
CA ASP A 587 5.02 -41.68 -1.08
C ASP A 587 3.75 -42.54 -1.26
N SER A 588 2.95 -42.69 -0.20
CA SER A 588 1.65 -43.38 -0.26
C SER A 588 0.67 -42.66 -1.18
N ASP A 589 0.66 -41.33 -1.17
CA ASP A 589 -0.24 -40.50 -1.97
C ASP A 589 0.23 -40.43 -3.42
N ARG A 590 1.53 -40.27 -3.66
CA ARG A 590 2.13 -40.37 -5.01
C ARG A 590 1.85 -41.73 -5.66
N ARG A 591 1.97 -42.84 -4.91
CA ARG A 591 1.61 -44.19 -5.38
C ARG A 591 0.11 -44.33 -5.66
N ALA A 592 -0.76 -43.76 -4.82
CA ALA A 592 -2.19 -43.79 -5.02
C ALA A 592 -2.61 -42.99 -6.26
N ALA A 593 -2.02 -41.81 -6.47
CA ALA A 593 -2.24 -40.97 -7.64
C ALA A 593 -1.79 -41.68 -8.93
N ARG A 594 -0.57 -42.22 -8.92
CA ARG A 594 -0.02 -42.98 -10.05
C ARG A 594 -0.88 -44.17 -10.45
N ARG A 595 -1.29 -45.02 -9.49
CA ARG A 595 -2.18 -46.16 -9.77
C ARG A 595 -3.49 -45.75 -10.42
N ARG A 596 -4.07 -44.62 -10.02
CA ARG A 596 -5.29 -44.10 -10.63
C ARG A 596 -5.06 -43.52 -12.03
N ARG A 597 -3.92 -42.84 -12.29
CA ARG A 597 -3.52 -42.44 -13.67
C ARG A 597 -3.37 -43.66 -14.58
N GLU A 598 -2.75 -44.73 -14.08
CA GLU A 598 -2.58 -46.01 -14.81
C GLU A 598 -3.93 -46.68 -15.09
N SER A 599 -4.84 -46.75 -14.11
CA SER A 599 -6.20 -47.28 -14.31
C SER A 599 -7.06 -46.43 -15.26
N SER A 600 -6.87 -45.10 -15.28
CA SER A 600 -7.58 -44.21 -16.20
C SER A 600 -7.08 -44.36 -17.64
N ARG A 601 -5.76 -44.51 -17.84
CA ARG A 601 -5.15 -44.77 -19.17
C ARG A 601 -5.51 -46.16 -19.71
N GLY A 602 -5.69 -47.15 -18.85
CA GLY A 602 -6.15 -48.50 -19.23
C GLY A 602 -7.64 -48.59 -19.61
N LEU A 603 -8.42 -47.51 -19.47
CA LEU A 603 -9.82 -47.41 -19.91
C LEU A 603 -9.97 -46.64 -21.23
N GLU A 604 -8.89 -46.04 -21.75
CA GLU A 604 -8.83 -45.30 -23.02
C GLU A 604 -8.18 -46.11 -24.17
N LEU A 605 -7.70 -47.34 -23.87
CA LEU A 605 -7.33 -48.40 -24.83
C LEU A 605 -8.41 -49.48 -24.82
#